data_AF-A0A7W7ZG68-F1
#
_entry.id   AF-A0A7W7ZG68-F1
#
_cell.length_a   1.000
_cell.length_b   1.000
_cell.length_c   1.000
_cell.angle_alpha   90.00
_cell.angle_beta   90.00
_cell.angle_gamma   90.00
#
_symmetry.space_group_name_H-M   'P 1'
#
loop_
_entity.id
_entity.type
_entity.pdbx_description
1 polymer ?
#
loop_
_entity_poly.entity_id
_entity_poly.type
_entity_poly.pdbx_seq_one_letter_code
_entity_poly.pdbx_strand_id
1 'polypeptide(L)'
;MRAILATLILAITFPTHSHAQWEIEESHTTASLRGIHNVGGGVAWASGTNGTVLRTEDGGYLWQTCAIPPGAEKLDFRGIQAFDEKTAIVMSSGPGDLSRLYKTTDGCQTWKLLFTNPDKDGFWDALRALNEDTYEIAGDSVDHTLVSEKSGHVLPVWRFGPGDDPDSRLSDYFFELHAEPNEGGFAGSNSTLVIGLKPHRDPTWGYQWLATQTPDHSYVHREGTEQTPTCEPCRMESMCVETPMSQGTSSAGIFSLAFREDKFGVAVGGDYQKPSATLKTAIFSTDAGKSWTLAQTPPHGYRSAVAYDAPTKSWITVGPNGTDISTDDGRNWRSLAPSSLDDKDANKNWNALSLPFVVGPKGRIGKLRATALTPATSIVDKPTKRP
;
A
#
# COMPACT_ATOMS: atom_id res chain seq x y z
N MET A 1 26.90 58.41 45.15
CA MET A 1 26.06 58.06 43.98
C MET A 1 26.64 56.82 43.32
N ARG A 2 25.98 55.66 43.41
CA ARG A 2 26.32 54.47 42.64
C ARG A 2 25.07 54.09 41.83
N ALA A 3 25.15 54.22 40.51
CA ALA A 3 24.07 53.83 39.60
C ALA A 3 24.07 52.31 39.44
N ILE A 4 22.92 51.69 39.67
CA ILE A 4 22.70 50.26 39.42
C ILE A 4 22.22 50.13 37.98
N LEU A 5 23.02 49.45 37.16
CA LEU A 5 22.71 49.11 35.77
C LEU A 5 21.80 47.88 35.79
N ALA A 6 20.53 48.04 35.39
CA ALA A 6 19.60 46.92 35.23
C ALA A 6 19.77 46.34 33.82
N THR A 7 20.38 45.16 33.72
CA THR A 7 20.53 44.42 32.46
C THR A 7 19.19 43.77 32.12
N LEU A 8 18.52 44.27 31.07
CA LEU A 8 17.30 43.68 30.52
C LEU A 8 17.68 42.40 29.74
N ILE A 9 17.37 41.23 30.29
CA ILE A 9 17.52 39.96 29.57
C ILE A 9 16.32 39.82 28.64
N LEU A 10 16.54 40.01 27.34
CA LEU A 10 15.55 39.75 26.30
C LEU A 10 15.42 38.24 26.14
N ALA A 11 14.31 37.66 26.62
CA ALA A 11 14.00 36.26 26.37
C ALA A 11 13.62 36.08 24.90
N ILE A 12 14.51 35.49 24.12
CA ILE A 12 14.21 35.07 22.74
C ILE A 12 13.33 33.83 22.84
N THR A 13 12.02 34.00 22.70
CA THR A 13 11.09 32.90 22.54
C THR A 13 11.20 32.38 21.11
N PHE A 14 11.79 31.21 20.92
CA PHE A 14 11.64 30.48 19.65
C PHE A 14 10.18 30.00 19.56
N PRO A 15 9.44 30.33 18.48
CA PRO A 15 8.12 29.77 18.28
C PRO A 15 8.24 28.25 18.20
N THR A 16 7.57 27.53 19.10
CA THR A 16 7.34 26.09 18.95
C THR A 16 6.39 25.93 17.77
N HIS A 17 6.92 25.62 16.60
CA HIS A 17 6.13 25.44 15.40
C HIS A 17 5.19 24.25 15.57
N SER A 18 3.89 24.48 15.32
CA SER A 18 2.95 23.38 15.09
C SER A 18 3.39 22.64 13.83
N HIS A 19 3.75 21.36 13.98
CA HIS A 19 4.35 20.59 12.91
C HIS A 19 3.27 19.97 12.01
N ALA A 20 3.37 20.16 10.71
CA ALA A 20 2.45 19.58 9.73
C ALA A 20 2.42 18.06 9.74
N GLN A 21 1.43 17.53 9.03
CA GLN A 21 1.33 16.14 8.68
C GLN A 21 2.24 15.75 7.50
N TRP A 22 1.91 16.18 6.29
CA TRP A 22 2.65 15.87 5.07
C TRP A 22 3.42 17.10 4.60
N GLU A 23 4.71 16.95 4.35
CA GLU A 23 5.53 17.91 3.61
C GLU A 23 5.40 17.58 2.12
N ILE A 24 4.93 18.55 1.33
CA ILE A 24 4.76 18.35 -0.12
C ILE A 24 6.12 18.44 -0.80
N GLU A 25 6.44 17.43 -1.59
CA GLU A 25 7.70 17.32 -2.32
C GLU A 25 7.49 17.65 -3.81
N GLU A 26 8.49 18.27 -4.43
CA GLU A 26 8.48 18.57 -5.86
C GLU A 26 8.88 17.32 -6.67
N SER A 27 7.95 16.82 -7.49
CA SER A 27 8.17 15.61 -8.30
C SER A 27 8.62 15.86 -9.74
N HIS A 28 8.48 17.12 -10.20
CA HIS A 28 8.76 17.53 -11.57
C HIS A 28 7.96 16.78 -12.67
N THR A 29 6.80 16.21 -12.33
CA THR A 29 5.88 15.59 -13.29
C THR A 29 4.44 16.00 -13.05
N THR A 30 3.59 15.86 -14.07
CA THR A 30 2.14 16.01 -13.95
C THR A 30 1.40 14.67 -14.02
N ALA A 31 2.12 13.55 -14.11
CA ALA A 31 1.54 12.20 -14.15
C ALA A 31 0.71 11.93 -12.90
N SER A 32 -0.35 11.13 -13.03
CA SER A 32 -1.04 10.63 -11.83
C SER A 32 -0.21 9.49 -11.24
N LEU A 33 0.39 9.72 -10.07
CA LEU A 33 1.18 8.71 -9.37
C LEU A 33 0.23 7.76 -8.64
N ARG A 34 0.44 6.45 -8.83
CA ARG A 34 -0.47 5.38 -8.41
C ARG A 34 0.21 4.29 -7.58
N GLY A 35 1.54 4.20 -7.63
CA GLY A 35 2.34 3.28 -6.83
C GLY A 35 3.50 4.02 -6.15
N ILE A 36 3.89 3.55 -4.97
CA ILE A 36 5.05 4.03 -4.22
C ILE A 36 5.63 2.87 -3.41
N HIS A 37 6.95 2.72 -3.39
CA HIS A 37 7.66 1.79 -2.52
C HIS A 37 8.85 2.49 -1.87
N ASN A 38 8.81 2.59 -0.53
CA ASN A 38 9.94 3.02 0.28
C ASN A 38 10.79 1.81 0.66
N VAL A 39 12.07 1.83 0.29
CA VAL A 39 13.03 0.78 0.63
C VAL A 39 13.70 1.06 1.99
N GLY A 40 13.71 2.32 2.42
CA GLY A 40 14.48 2.79 3.56
C GLY A 40 15.82 3.41 3.15
N GLY A 41 16.57 3.93 4.11
CA GLY A 41 17.87 4.56 3.85
C GLY A 41 17.82 5.84 2.98
N GLY A 42 16.63 6.42 2.79
CA GLY A 42 16.42 7.56 1.88
C GLY A 42 16.00 7.16 0.47
N VAL A 43 15.98 5.86 0.15
CA VAL A 43 15.61 5.35 -1.17
C VAL A 43 14.12 5.07 -1.25
N ALA A 44 13.46 5.69 -2.23
CA ALA A 44 12.07 5.39 -2.57
C ALA A 44 11.81 5.55 -4.07
N TRP A 45 10.79 4.85 -4.54
CA TRP A 45 10.41 4.82 -5.95
C TRP A 45 8.90 5.01 -6.10
N ALA A 46 8.48 5.83 -7.07
CA ALA A 46 7.07 6.07 -7.39
C ALA A 46 6.77 5.70 -8.85
N SER A 47 5.55 5.27 -9.14
CA SER A 47 5.10 4.93 -10.49
C SER A 47 3.70 5.48 -10.78
N GLY A 48 3.39 5.71 -12.06
CA GLY A 48 2.12 6.30 -12.45
C GLY A 48 1.78 6.19 -13.93
N THR A 49 0.92 7.11 -14.38
CA THR A 49 0.39 7.15 -15.75
C THR A 49 1.46 7.44 -16.81
N ASN A 50 1.20 7.06 -18.05
CA ASN A 50 2.05 7.32 -19.22
C ASN A 50 3.50 6.82 -19.05
N GLY A 51 3.66 5.64 -18.47
CA GLY A 51 4.96 5.01 -18.25
C GLY A 51 5.85 5.70 -17.23
N THR A 52 5.31 6.63 -16.43
CA THR A 52 6.10 7.45 -15.50
C THR A 52 6.62 6.62 -14.34
N VAL A 53 7.93 6.70 -14.09
CA VAL A 53 8.60 6.20 -12.89
C VAL A 53 9.51 7.31 -12.36
N LEU A 54 9.47 7.51 -11.04
CA LEU A 54 10.32 8.46 -10.32
C LEU A 54 11.10 7.73 -9.23
N ARG A 55 12.24 8.30 -8.84
CA ARG A 55 13.09 7.77 -7.78
C ARG A 55 13.74 8.86 -6.96
N THR A 56 13.97 8.58 -5.69
CA THR A 56 14.80 9.40 -4.79
C THR A 56 15.79 8.50 -4.04
N GLU A 57 16.94 9.06 -3.67
CA GLU A 57 17.97 8.43 -2.82
C GLU A 57 18.30 9.27 -1.58
N ASP A 58 17.76 10.49 -1.48
CA ASP A 58 18.07 11.48 -0.46
C ASP A 58 16.89 11.74 0.48
N GLY A 59 15.99 10.75 0.57
CA GLY A 59 14.81 10.82 1.42
C GLY A 59 13.77 11.78 0.90
N GLY A 60 13.65 11.95 -0.42
CA GLY A 60 12.62 12.75 -1.07
C GLY A 60 13.02 14.21 -1.33
N TYR A 61 14.23 14.63 -0.96
CA TYR A 61 14.71 15.99 -1.23
C TYR A 61 14.82 16.26 -2.73
N LEU A 62 15.21 15.26 -3.52
CA LEU A 62 15.15 15.28 -4.98
C LEU A 62 14.47 14.02 -5.51
N TRP A 63 13.45 14.23 -6.35
CA TRP A 63 12.83 13.19 -7.17
C TRP A 63 13.34 13.27 -8.61
N GLN A 64 13.92 12.18 -9.09
CA GLN A 64 14.48 12.04 -10.43
C GLN A 64 13.51 11.25 -11.32
N THR A 65 13.33 11.71 -12.55
CA THR A 65 12.55 11.00 -13.56
C THR A 65 13.39 9.90 -14.21
N CYS A 66 12.84 8.69 -14.23
CA CYS A 66 13.44 7.54 -14.89
C CYS A 66 13.26 7.56 -16.41
N ALA A 67 14.05 6.75 -17.13
CA ALA A 67 13.72 6.42 -18.52
C ALA A 67 12.36 5.70 -18.57
N ILE A 68 11.56 5.98 -19.60
CA ILE A 68 10.29 5.27 -19.83
C ILE A 68 10.63 3.86 -20.34
N PRO A 69 10.06 2.79 -19.75
CA PRO A 69 10.26 1.44 -20.27
C PRO A 69 9.82 1.32 -21.73
N PRO A 70 10.56 0.57 -22.58
CA PRO A 70 10.22 0.47 -24.00
C PRO A 70 8.77 0.01 -24.25
N GLY A 71 8.03 0.80 -25.04
CA GLY A 71 6.63 0.50 -25.40
C GLY A 71 5.63 0.72 -24.26
N ALA A 72 6.01 1.44 -23.20
CA ALA A 72 5.18 1.73 -22.04
C ALA A 72 4.63 3.17 -21.98
N GLU A 73 4.81 3.98 -23.03
CA GLU A 73 4.48 5.42 -23.06
C GLU A 73 3.00 5.72 -22.81
N LYS A 74 2.13 4.71 -22.99
CA LYS A 74 0.68 4.78 -22.77
C LYS A 74 0.19 3.87 -21.64
N LEU A 75 1.11 3.18 -20.95
CA LEU A 75 0.76 2.26 -19.88
C LEU A 75 0.64 3.01 -18.54
N ASP A 76 -0.27 2.55 -17.70
CA ASP A 76 -0.41 3.04 -16.34
C ASP A 76 0.29 2.07 -15.39
N PHE A 77 1.44 2.47 -14.84
CA PHE A 77 2.11 1.69 -13.80
C PHE A 77 1.40 1.90 -12.47
N ARG A 78 0.75 0.84 -11.99
CA ARG A 78 -0.03 0.85 -10.75
C ARG A 78 0.63 0.05 -9.63
N GLY A 79 1.53 -0.86 -10.00
CA GLY A 79 2.40 -1.58 -9.07
C GLY A 79 3.85 -1.14 -9.18
N ILE A 80 4.55 -1.08 -8.04
CA ILE A 80 6.00 -0.93 -7.96
C ILE A 80 6.53 -1.66 -6.72
N GLN A 81 7.61 -2.42 -6.90
CA GLN A 81 8.37 -3.09 -5.85
C GLN A 81 9.85 -2.77 -6.10
N ALA A 82 10.48 -2.08 -5.17
CA ALA A 82 11.89 -1.69 -5.23
C ALA A 82 12.70 -2.44 -4.17
N PHE A 83 13.94 -2.75 -4.48
CA PHE A 83 14.83 -3.56 -3.64
C PHE A 83 15.98 -2.73 -3.08
N ASP A 84 16.49 -1.82 -3.89
CA ASP A 84 17.56 -0.90 -3.56
C ASP A 84 17.49 0.35 -4.46
N GLU A 85 18.58 1.09 -4.53
CA GLU A 85 18.68 2.29 -5.34
C GLU A 85 18.74 1.96 -6.85
N LYS A 86 19.18 0.76 -7.26
CA LYS A 86 19.35 0.40 -8.68
C LYS A 86 18.24 -0.49 -9.23
N THR A 87 17.55 -1.20 -8.35
CA THR A 87 16.74 -2.36 -8.72
C THR A 87 15.30 -2.16 -8.31
N ALA A 88 14.42 -2.19 -9.31
CA ALA A 88 12.98 -2.09 -9.12
C ALA A 88 12.22 -2.83 -10.22
N ILE A 89 11.01 -3.27 -9.87
CA ILE A 89 10.03 -3.85 -10.77
C ILE A 89 8.80 -2.96 -10.79
N VAL A 90 8.28 -2.65 -11.98
CA VAL A 90 7.01 -1.95 -12.18
C VAL A 90 6.03 -2.82 -12.94
N MET A 91 4.76 -2.72 -12.54
CA MET A 91 3.65 -3.45 -13.14
C MET A 91 2.64 -2.47 -13.70
N SER A 92 2.32 -2.60 -14.99
CA SER A 92 1.19 -1.91 -15.59
C SER A 92 -0.09 -2.72 -15.41
N SER A 93 -1.20 -2.02 -15.27
CA SER A 93 -2.52 -2.62 -15.13
C SER A 93 -3.41 -2.19 -16.29
N GLY A 94 -3.97 -3.16 -16.99
CA GLY A 94 -4.86 -2.98 -18.13
C GLY A 94 -5.29 -4.33 -18.71
N PRO A 95 -6.33 -4.39 -19.54
CA PRO A 95 -6.75 -5.65 -20.17
C PRO A 95 -5.63 -6.23 -21.04
N GLY A 96 -5.41 -7.54 -20.92
CA GLY A 96 -4.50 -8.32 -21.74
C GLY A 96 -3.10 -7.74 -21.83
N ASP A 97 -2.66 -7.43 -23.05
CA ASP A 97 -1.30 -6.99 -23.35
C ASP A 97 -0.92 -5.62 -22.75
N LEU A 98 -1.87 -4.92 -22.13
CA LEU A 98 -1.61 -3.70 -21.35
C LEU A 98 -1.14 -4.01 -19.92
N SER A 99 -1.33 -5.23 -19.43
CA SER A 99 -0.73 -5.72 -18.18
C SER A 99 0.66 -6.29 -18.47
N ARG A 100 1.70 -5.57 -18.01
CA ARG A 100 3.10 -5.88 -18.29
C ARG A 100 3.98 -5.64 -17.08
N LEU A 101 5.07 -6.40 -17.01
CA LEU A 101 6.06 -6.33 -15.95
C LEU A 101 7.41 -5.91 -16.51
N TYR A 102 8.00 -4.87 -15.95
CA TYR A 102 9.33 -4.39 -16.33
C TYR A 102 10.27 -4.35 -15.12
N LYS A 103 11.54 -4.70 -15.32
CA LYS A 103 12.59 -4.62 -14.29
C LYS A 103 13.75 -3.74 -14.75
N THR A 104 14.28 -2.96 -13.82
CA THR A 104 15.55 -2.26 -13.95
C THR A 104 16.52 -2.79 -12.90
N THR A 105 17.81 -2.73 -13.19
CA THR A 105 18.92 -3.06 -12.29
C THR A 105 20.05 -2.02 -12.38
N ASP A 106 19.80 -0.87 -13.03
CA ASP A 106 20.79 0.18 -13.31
C ASP A 106 20.33 1.57 -12.86
N GLY A 107 19.39 1.61 -11.90
CA GLY A 107 18.82 2.86 -11.40
C GLY A 107 17.93 3.52 -12.44
N CYS A 108 17.12 2.71 -13.13
CA CYS A 108 16.14 3.11 -14.14
C CYS A 108 16.66 3.90 -15.33
N GLN A 109 17.92 3.65 -15.70
CA GLN A 109 18.48 4.10 -16.98
C GLN A 109 17.94 3.23 -18.11
N THR A 110 17.81 1.92 -17.87
CA THR A 110 17.20 0.98 -18.80
C THR A 110 16.21 0.05 -18.10
N TRP A 111 15.28 -0.49 -18.89
CA TRP A 111 14.24 -1.41 -18.43
C TRP A 111 14.14 -2.61 -19.35
N LYS A 112 14.02 -3.79 -18.75
CA LYS A 112 13.75 -5.05 -19.45
C LYS A 112 12.28 -5.43 -19.24
N LEU A 113 11.55 -5.67 -20.32
CA LEU A 113 10.25 -6.35 -20.25
C LEU A 113 10.49 -7.79 -19.77
N LEU A 114 9.88 -8.14 -18.65
CA LEU A 114 9.97 -9.49 -18.08
C LEU A 114 8.80 -10.36 -18.55
N PHE A 115 7.58 -9.82 -18.51
CA PHE A 115 6.39 -10.60 -18.79
C PHE A 115 5.24 -9.71 -19.27
N THR A 116 4.35 -10.28 -20.07
CA THR A 116 3.09 -9.68 -20.53
C THR A 116 1.98 -10.65 -20.20
N ASN A 117 0.85 -10.14 -19.71
CA ASN A 117 -0.27 -10.98 -19.35
C ASN A 117 -0.71 -11.83 -20.57
N PRO A 118 -0.67 -13.17 -20.48
CA PRO A 118 -1.02 -14.05 -21.59
C PRO A 118 -2.54 -14.13 -21.80
N ASP A 119 -3.33 -13.74 -20.80
CA ASP A 119 -4.78 -13.80 -20.84
C ASP A 119 -5.33 -12.52 -21.48
N LYS A 120 -5.90 -12.65 -22.67
CA LYS A 120 -6.40 -11.50 -23.47
C LYS A 120 -7.44 -10.64 -22.73
N ASP A 121 -8.20 -11.25 -21.83
CA ASP A 121 -9.23 -10.58 -21.02
C ASP A 121 -8.76 -10.34 -19.58
N GLY A 122 -7.55 -10.80 -19.22
CA GLY A 122 -7.01 -10.69 -17.87
C GLY A 122 -6.58 -9.26 -17.54
N PHE A 123 -6.56 -8.95 -16.25
CA PHE A 123 -6.20 -7.64 -15.72
C PHE A 123 -5.39 -7.83 -14.44
N TRP A 124 -4.20 -7.22 -14.32
CA TRP A 124 -3.38 -7.34 -13.11
C TRP A 124 -3.65 -6.22 -12.09
N ASP A 125 -3.87 -6.60 -10.84
CA ASP A 125 -4.28 -5.70 -9.76
C ASP A 125 -3.16 -5.36 -8.81
N ALA A 126 -2.35 -6.34 -8.43
CA ALA A 126 -1.28 -6.15 -7.46
C ALA A 126 -0.05 -7.00 -7.76
N LEU A 127 1.11 -6.44 -7.43
CA LEU A 127 2.43 -7.06 -7.46
C LEU A 127 3.03 -7.04 -6.06
N ARG A 128 3.49 -8.18 -5.58
CA ARG A 128 4.25 -8.30 -4.34
C ARG A 128 5.51 -9.13 -4.53
N ALA A 129 6.66 -8.55 -4.23
CA ALA A 129 7.93 -9.27 -4.27
C ALA A 129 8.24 -9.91 -2.91
N LEU A 130 8.72 -11.15 -2.93
CA LEU A 130 9.39 -11.80 -1.79
C LEU A 130 10.88 -11.45 -1.78
N ASN A 131 11.50 -11.43 -2.95
CA ASN A 131 12.88 -11.01 -3.18
C ASN A 131 13.06 -10.57 -4.65
N GLU A 132 14.29 -10.21 -5.05
CA GLU A 132 14.58 -9.67 -6.39
C GLU A 132 14.18 -10.58 -7.55
N ASP A 133 14.19 -11.89 -7.32
CA ASP A 133 13.92 -12.91 -8.34
C ASP A 133 12.66 -13.72 -8.01
N THR A 134 11.96 -13.39 -6.93
CA THR A 134 10.72 -14.05 -6.53
C THR A 134 9.63 -13.05 -6.22
N TYR A 135 8.56 -13.06 -7.03
CA TYR A 135 7.44 -12.15 -6.89
C TYR A 135 6.14 -12.78 -7.37
N GLU A 136 5.05 -12.27 -6.82
CA GLU A 136 3.67 -12.69 -7.07
C GLU A 136 2.90 -11.54 -7.71
N ILE A 137 2.09 -11.87 -8.72
CA ILE A 137 1.12 -10.96 -9.33
C ILE A 137 -0.26 -11.56 -9.12
N ALA A 138 -1.23 -10.77 -8.68
CA ALA A 138 -2.64 -11.14 -8.63
C ALA A 138 -3.45 -10.33 -9.65
N GLY A 139 -4.48 -10.92 -10.23
CA GLY A 139 -5.37 -10.26 -11.18
C GLY A 139 -6.84 -10.64 -11.07
N ASP A 140 -7.64 -10.00 -11.90
CA ASP A 140 -9.07 -10.25 -12.07
C ASP A 140 -9.35 -11.70 -12.47
N SER A 141 -10.51 -12.19 -12.05
CA SER A 141 -11.02 -13.51 -12.41
C SER A 141 -11.10 -13.66 -13.93
N VAL A 142 -10.57 -14.76 -14.44
CA VAL A 142 -10.62 -15.12 -15.86
C VAL A 142 -11.37 -16.43 -16.03
N ASP A 143 -12.07 -16.58 -17.16
CA ASP A 143 -12.73 -17.83 -17.50
C ASP A 143 -11.67 -18.84 -17.96
N HIS A 144 -11.44 -19.88 -17.17
CA HIS A 144 -10.53 -20.95 -17.52
C HIS A 144 -11.24 -22.31 -17.46
N THR A 145 -11.10 -23.07 -18.55
CA THR A 145 -11.30 -24.52 -18.51
C THR A 145 -10.07 -25.14 -17.86
N LEU A 146 -10.15 -25.41 -16.56
CA LEU A 146 -9.15 -26.22 -15.86
C LEU A 146 -9.11 -27.64 -16.48
N VAL A 147 -7.93 -28.25 -16.47
CA VAL A 147 -7.65 -29.57 -17.09
C VAL A 147 -8.48 -30.70 -16.43
N SER A 148 -9.16 -30.45 -15.31
CA SER A 148 -10.15 -31.34 -14.69
C SER A 148 -11.58 -30.80 -14.81
N GLU A 149 -12.17 -30.88 -16.02
CA GLU A 149 -13.61 -30.95 -16.36
C GLU A 149 -14.67 -30.18 -15.51
N LYS A 150 -14.33 -29.06 -14.89
CA LYS A 150 -15.31 -28.06 -14.40
C LYS A 150 -14.89 -26.70 -14.90
N SER A 151 -15.63 -26.17 -15.88
CA SER A 151 -15.59 -24.76 -16.27
C SER A 151 -15.88 -23.88 -15.05
N GLY A 152 -15.03 -22.90 -14.76
CA GLY A 152 -15.19 -21.97 -13.66
C GLY A 152 -14.21 -20.80 -13.74
N HIS A 153 -14.49 -19.73 -13.00
CA HIS A 153 -13.57 -18.61 -12.88
C HIS A 153 -12.54 -18.88 -11.79
N VAL A 154 -11.31 -18.42 -12.01
CA VAL A 154 -10.20 -18.47 -11.04
C VAL A 154 -9.54 -17.11 -10.95
N LEU A 155 -9.01 -16.76 -9.76
CA LEU A 155 -8.13 -15.61 -9.59
C LEU A 155 -6.71 -16.02 -10.00
N PRO A 156 -6.17 -15.47 -11.10
CA PRO A 156 -4.84 -15.84 -11.54
C PRO A 156 -3.79 -15.23 -10.61
N VAL A 157 -2.87 -16.08 -10.16
CA VAL A 157 -1.65 -15.68 -9.46
C VAL A 157 -0.46 -16.22 -10.23
N TRP A 158 0.44 -15.31 -10.63
CA TRP A 158 1.68 -15.68 -11.31
C TRP A 158 2.83 -15.61 -10.31
N ARG A 159 3.57 -16.71 -10.17
CA ARG A 159 4.81 -16.79 -9.41
C ARG A 159 5.97 -16.88 -10.39
N PHE A 160 7.00 -16.09 -10.12
CA PHE A 160 8.26 -16.14 -10.84
C PHE A 160 9.36 -16.47 -9.84
N GLY A 161 10.29 -17.32 -10.23
CA GLY A 161 11.46 -17.75 -9.47
C GLY A 161 12.72 -17.82 -10.35
N PRO A 162 13.89 -18.06 -9.74
CA PRO A 162 15.15 -18.13 -10.48
C PRO A 162 15.16 -19.25 -11.52
N GLY A 163 15.30 -18.88 -12.80
CA GLY A 163 15.40 -19.82 -13.91
C GLY A 163 14.07 -20.26 -14.52
N ASP A 164 12.94 -19.72 -14.03
CA ASP A 164 11.64 -19.95 -14.65
C ASP A 164 11.64 -19.36 -16.08
N ASP A 165 11.16 -20.16 -17.03
CA ASP A 165 10.92 -19.68 -18.38
C ASP A 165 9.68 -18.77 -18.34
N PRO A 166 9.76 -17.49 -18.75
CA PRO A 166 8.60 -16.60 -18.81
C PRO A 166 7.47 -17.17 -19.67
N ASP A 167 7.79 -18.03 -20.65
CA ASP A 167 6.81 -18.75 -21.47
C ASP A 167 6.37 -20.09 -20.85
N SER A 168 7.10 -20.60 -19.86
CA SER A 168 6.57 -21.67 -19.02
C SER A 168 5.46 -21.06 -18.19
N ARG A 169 4.24 -21.45 -18.51
CA ARG A 169 3.03 -21.16 -17.74
C ARG A 169 3.11 -21.88 -16.38
N LEU A 170 4.13 -21.59 -15.59
CA LEU A 170 4.14 -21.91 -14.17
C LEU A 170 3.23 -20.89 -13.47
N SER A 171 1.97 -20.88 -13.90
CA SER A 171 0.88 -20.71 -12.96
C SER A 171 0.89 -21.96 -12.10
N ASP A 172 1.77 -22.00 -11.09
CA ASP A 172 1.41 -22.63 -9.84
C ASP A 172 0.24 -21.81 -9.32
N TYR A 173 -0.95 -22.08 -9.87
CA TYR A 173 -2.18 -21.40 -9.53
C TYR A 173 -2.27 -21.48 -8.03
N PHE A 174 -2.33 -20.30 -7.41
CA PHE A 174 -2.58 -20.18 -6.00
C PHE A 174 -3.99 -20.70 -5.69
N PHE A 175 -4.09 -22.02 -5.56
CA PHE A 175 -5.30 -22.82 -5.42
C PHE A 175 -6.39 -22.53 -6.46
N GLU A 176 -7.27 -23.50 -6.65
CA GLU A 176 -8.58 -23.25 -7.24
C GLU A 176 -9.38 -22.39 -6.25
N LEU A 177 -9.01 -21.11 -6.06
CA LEU A 177 -9.92 -20.14 -5.49
C LEU A 177 -11.02 -20.00 -6.52
N HIS A 178 -12.09 -20.79 -6.36
CA HIS A 178 -13.31 -20.60 -7.10
C HIS A 178 -13.68 -19.13 -6.94
N ALA A 179 -13.47 -18.39 -8.02
CA ALA A 179 -13.79 -16.98 -8.08
C ALA A 179 -15.22 -16.84 -8.57
N GLU A 180 -15.87 -15.79 -8.13
CA GLU A 180 -17.08 -15.36 -8.80
C GLU A 180 -16.76 -14.72 -10.16
N PRO A 181 -17.70 -14.74 -11.12
CA PRO A 181 -17.54 -13.98 -12.35
C PRO A 181 -17.33 -12.49 -12.06
N ASN A 182 -16.28 -11.90 -12.65
CA ASN A 182 -15.88 -10.50 -12.47
C ASN A 182 -15.38 -10.17 -11.06
N GLU A 183 -14.91 -11.18 -10.32
CA GLU A 183 -14.20 -10.94 -9.07
C GLU A 183 -12.80 -10.39 -9.36
N GLY A 184 -12.42 -9.31 -8.68
CA GLY A 184 -11.16 -8.62 -8.96
C GLY A 184 -10.64 -7.81 -7.79
N GLY A 185 -9.34 -7.51 -7.81
CA GLY A 185 -8.71 -6.64 -6.83
C GLY A 185 -8.85 -5.16 -7.19
N PHE A 186 -8.71 -4.27 -6.20
CA PHE A 186 -8.53 -2.86 -6.53
C PHE A 186 -7.13 -2.61 -7.09
N ALA A 187 -7.04 -2.40 -8.40
CA ALA A 187 -5.82 -2.03 -9.10
C ALA A 187 -5.42 -0.56 -8.88
N GLY A 188 -5.31 -0.14 -7.63
CA GLY A 188 -4.75 1.15 -7.23
C GLY A 188 -3.96 0.95 -5.95
N SER A 189 -2.88 1.71 -5.75
CA SER A 189 -1.99 1.63 -4.58
C SER A 189 -1.11 0.39 -4.42
N ASN A 190 -1.34 -0.68 -5.18
CA ASN A 190 -0.56 -1.93 -5.12
C ASN A 190 -0.59 -2.61 -3.74
N SER A 191 -1.71 -2.53 -3.03
CA SER A 191 -1.80 -2.97 -1.63
C SER A 191 -2.99 -3.88 -1.31
N THR A 192 -3.51 -4.57 -2.33
CA THR A 192 -4.51 -5.63 -2.18
C THR A 192 -3.89 -7.03 -2.05
N LEU A 193 -2.59 -7.19 -2.29
CA LEU A 193 -1.83 -8.42 -2.08
C LEU A 193 -0.77 -8.22 -0.99
N VAL A 194 -0.81 -9.06 0.05
CA VAL A 194 0.12 -9.02 1.17
C VAL A 194 0.70 -10.41 1.41
N ILE A 195 2.03 -10.48 1.51
CA ILE A 195 2.77 -11.68 1.92
C ILE A 195 3.33 -11.40 3.32
N GLY A 196 2.93 -12.21 4.29
CA GLY A 196 3.46 -12.22 5.65
C GLY A 196 4.86 -12.82 5.66
N LEU A 197 5.83 -12.07 6.18
CA LEU A 197 7.26 -12.41 6.12
C LEU A 197 7.84 -12.75 7.50
N LYS A 198 7.03 -12.86 8.55
CA LYS A 198 7.52 -13.09 9.93
C LYS A 198 7.00 -14.41 10.51
N PRO A 199 7.84 -15.46 10.57
CA PRO A 199 7.54 -16.64 11.36
C PRO A 199 7.70 -16.28 12.86
N HIS A 200 6.62 -15.84 13.52
CA HIS A 200 6.66 -15.61 14.96
C HIS A 200 5.91 -16.69 15.74
N ARG A 201 6.73 -17.56 16.35
CA ARG A 201 6.45 -18.57 17.38
C ARG A 201 5.45 -19.65 16.96
N ASP A 202 6.04 -20.82 16.72
CA ASP A 202 5.46 -22.16 16.69
C ASP A 202 3.94 -22.25 17.02
N PRO A 203 3.11 -22.70 16.06
CA PRO A 203 3.47 -23.09 14.70
C PRO A 203 3.82 -21.86 13.85
N THR A 204 5.00 -21.88 13.22
CA THR A 204 5.48 -20.82 12.31
C THR A 204 4.73 -20.92 10.99
N TRP A 205 3.50 -20.42 10.97
CA TRP A 205 2.76 -20.27 9.72
C TRP A 205 3.31 -19.07 8.94
N GLY A 206 3.58 -19.28 7.65
CA GLY A 206 3.65 -18.20 6.68
C GLY A 206 2.26 -17.91 6.15
N TYR A 207 1.95 -16.64 5.89
CA TYR A 207 0.61 -16.24 5.48
C TYR A 207 0.63 -15.36 4.25
N GLN A 208 -0.40 -15.47 3.43
CA GLN A 208 -0.64 -14.59 2.30
C GLN A 208 -2.12 -14.18 2.29
N TRP A 209 -2.38 -12.96 1.83
CA TRP A 209 -3.72 -12.39 1.76
C TRP A 209 -3.94 -11.63 0.46
N LEU A 210 -5.10 -11.83 -0.14
CA LEU A 210 -5.56 -11.10 -1.31
C LEU A 210 -6.97 -10.56 -1.04
N ALA A 211 -7.16 -9.25 -1.18
CA ALA A 211 -8.50 -8.66 -1.20
C ALA A 211 -9.04 -8.57 -2.62
N THR A 212 -10.27 -9.03 -2.78
CA THR A 212 -11.02 -8.97 -4.03
C THR A 212 -12.46 -8.54 -3.75
N GLN A 213 -13.19 -8.25 -4.81
CA GLN A 213 -14.60 -7.90 -4.75
C GLN A 213 -15.31 -8.25 -6.05
N THR A 214 -16.60 -8.52 -5.94
CA THR A 214 -17.57 -8.44 -7.02
C THR A 214 -18.46 -7.21 -6.78
N PRO A 215 -19.42 -6.87 -7.66
CA PRO A 215 -20.37 -5.83 -7.35
C PRO A 215 -21.14 -6.07 -6.04
N ASP A 216 -21.38 -7.32 -5.68
CA ASP A 216 -22.26 -7.69 -4.56
C ASP A 216 -21.50 -8.12 -3.29
N HIS A 217 -20.26 -8.59 -3.44
CA HIS A 217 -19.48 -9.15 -2.34
C HIS A 217 -18.06 -8.57 -2.27
N SER A 218 -17.47 -8.59 -1.08
CA SER A 218 -16.06 -8.26 -0.87
C SER A 218 -15.40 -9.35 -0.06
N TYR A 219 -14.24 -9.81 -0.50
CA TYR A 219 -13.56 -10.99 0.02
C TYR A 219 -12.16 -10.65 0.49
N VAL A 220 -11.72 -11.35 1.54
CA VAL A 220 -10.30 -11.56 1.81
C VAL A 220 -10.03 -13.04 1.66
N HIS A 221 -9.27 -13.36 0.62
CA HIS A 221 -8.63 -14.65 0.46
C HIS A 221 -7.42 -14.71 1.36
N ARG A 222 -7.26 -15.83 2.05
CA ARG A 222 -6.20 -16.06 3.02
C ARG A 222 -5.65 -17.46 2.81
N GLU A 223 -4.33 -17.55 2.79
CA GLU A 223 -3.62 -18.80 2.91
C GLU A 223 -2.70 -18.77 4.12
N GLY A 224 -2.56 -19.91 4.79
CA GLY A 224 -1.43 -20.22 5.62
C GLY A 224 -0.75 -21.50 5.19
N THR A 225 0.58 -21.49 5.31
CA THR A 225 1.43 -22.66 5.12
C THR A 225 2.28 -22.88 6.36
N GLU A 226 2.29 -24.10 6.88
CA GLU A 226 3.21 -24.49 7.94
C GLU A 226 4.66 -24.36 7.47
N GLN A 227 5.50 -23.66 8.23
CA GLN A 227 6.92 -23.47 7.93
C GLN A 227 7.82 -24.09 9.00
N THR A 228 7.46 -25.28 9.52
CA THR A 228 8.35 -25.99 10.45
C THR A 228 9.44 -26.73 9.66
N PRO A 229 10.68 -26.82 10.15
CA PRO A 229 11.78 -27.46 9.40
C PRO A 229 11.53 -28.93 9.02
N THR A 230 10.56 -29.58 9.64
CA THR A 230 10.24 -31.00 9.47
C THR A 230 8.89 -31.23 8.80
N CYS A 231 8.19 -30.19 8.33
CA CYS A 231 6.91 -30.37 7.68
C CYS A 231 7.12 -30.95 6.28
N GLU A 232 6.70 -32.21 6.08
CA GLU A 232 6.68 -32.84 4.76
C GLU A 232 5.58 -33.92 4.72
N PRO A 233 4.46 -33.70 4.00
CA PRO A 233 4.06 -32.44 3.38
C PRO A 233 3.69 -31.39 4.45
N CYS A 234 3.98 -30.11 4.17
CA CYS A 234 3.54 -29.02 5.05
C CYS A 234 2.03 -28.85 5.03
N ARG A 235 1.43 -28.58 6.19
CA ARG A 235 0.00 -28.26 6.27
C ARG A 235 -0.28 -26.92 5.60
N MET A 236 -1.43 -26.86 4.93
CA MET A 236 -1.92 -25.65 4.30
C MET A 236 -3.36 -25.39 4.75
N GLU A 237 -3.69 -24.12 4.94
CA GLU A 237 -5.04 -23.64 5.29
C GLU A 237 -5.41 -22.53 4.32
N SER A 238 -6.47 -22.73 3.54
CA SER A 238 -6.99 -21.71 2.61
C SER A 238 -8.42 -21.34 2.95
N MET A 239 -8.74 -20.05 2.90
CA MET A 239 -10.06 -19.52 3.23
C MET A 239 -10.40 -18.34 2.32
N CYS A 240 -11.64 -18.31 1.82
CA CYS A 240 -12.27 -17.09 1.30
C CYS A 240 -13.23 -16.57 2.36
N VAL A 241 -12.99 -15.35 2.85
CA VAL A 241 -13.77 -14.75 3.93
C VAL A 241 -14.52 -13.54 3.38
N GLU A 242 -15.84 -13.63 3.28
CA GLU A 242 -16.69 -12.48 2.99
C GLU A 242 -16.57 -11.44 4.11
N THR A 243 -16.43 -10.16 3.72
CA THR A 243 -16.20 -9.07 4.67
C THR A 243 -17.41 -8.13 4.75
N PRO A 244 -17.60 -7.41 5.87
CA PRO A 244 -18.72 -6.49 6.02
C PRO A 244 -18.50 -5.12 5.34
N MET A 245 -17.51 -4.99 4.44
CA MET A 245 -17.19 -3.75 3.74
C MET A 245 -18.32 -3.25 2.83
N SER A 246 -18.18 -2.04 2.30
CA SER A 246 -19.15 -1.47 1.35
C SER A 246 -19.26 -2.37 0.12
N GLN A 247 -20.49 -2.63 -0.32
CA GLN A 247 -20.83 -3.52 -1.44
C GLN A 247 -22.12 -3.04 -2.15
N GLY A 248 -22.50 -3.69 -3.25
CA GLY A 248 -23.68 -3.39 -4.06
C GLY A 248 -23.42 -2.53 -5.31
N THR A 249 -22.16 -2.25 -5.62
CA THR A 249 -21.72 -1.55 -6.84
C THR A 249 -20.31 -2.01 -7.21
N SER A 250 -19.96 -2.04 -8.51
CA SER A 250 -18.59 -2.34 -8.95
C SER A 250 -17.53 -1.34 -8.49
N SER A 251 -17.94 -0.17 -7.99
CA SER A 251 -17.05 0.83 -7.43
C SER A 251 -16.80 0.71 -5.93
N ALA A 252 -17.40 -0.30 -5.27
CA ALA A 252 -17.32 -0.49 -3.83
C ALA A 252 -16.53 -1.73 -3.41
N GLY A 253 -15.83 -1.65 -2.29
CA GLY A 253 -15.21 -2.79 -1.62
C GLY A 253 -13.91 -2.44 -0.93
N ILE A 254 -12.93 -3.35 -0.98
CA ILE A 254 -11.62 -3.23 -0.32
C ILE A 254 -10.61 -2.70 -1.33
N PHE A 255 -9.95 -1.59 -0.98
CA PHE A 255 -8.95 -0.96 -1.85
C PHE A 255 -7.52 -1.20 -1.37
N SER A 256 -7.35 -1.55 -0.10
CA SER A 256 -6.05 -1.77 0.50
C SER A 256 -6.17 -2.61 1.77
N LEU A 257 -5.19 -3.47 2.02
CA LEU A 257 -5.01 -4.14 3.29
C LEU A 257 -3.55 -4.15 3.73
N ALA A 258 -3.34 -4.22 5.04
CA ALA A 258 -2.03 -4.39 5.63
C ALA A 258 -2.14 -5.22 6.90
N PHE A 259 -1.08 -5.98 7.19
CA PHE A 259 -0.96 -6.78 8.39
C PHE A 259 0.27 -6.35 9.19
N ARG A 260 0.13 -6.35 10.52
CA ARG A 260 1.27 -6.33 11.42
C ARG A 260 1.36 -7.67 12.15
N GLU A 261 2.60 -8.14 12.32
CA GLU A 261 2.91 -9.40 12.99
C GLU A 261 2.12 -10.59 12.43
N ASP A 262 1.75 -10.52 11.15
CA ASP A 262 1.01 -11.52 10.41
C ASP A 262 -0.28 -12.00 11.11
N LYS A 263 -0.84 -11.15 11.99
CA LYS A 263 -2.00 -11.46 12.86
C LYS A 263 -3.04 -10.35 12.92
N PHE A 264 -2.60 -9.10 13.07
CA PHE A 264 -3.52 -7.98 13.15
C PHE A 264 -3.65 -7.37 11.76
N GLY A 265 -4.79 -7.58 11.14
CA GLY A 265 -5.10 -7.10 9.80
C GLY A 265 -5.97 -5.85 9.86
N VAL A 266 -5.70 -4.91 8.96
CA VAL A 266 -6.57 -3.76 8.69
C VAL A 266 -6.80 -3.70 7.20
N ALA A 267 -8.05 -3.57 6.78
CA ALA A 267 -8.41 -3.31 5.40
C ALA A 267 -9.29 -2.06 5.32
N VAL A 268 -9.06 -1.26 4.28
CA VAL A 268 -9.77 -0.01 4.03
C VAL A 268 -10.27 0.03 2.59
N GLY A 269 -11.26 0.87 2.35
CA GLY A 269 -11.90 1.01 1.05
C GLY A 269 -13.17 1.83 1.21
N GLY A 270 -14.24 1.42 0.55
CA GLY A 270 -15.48 2.18 0.44
C GLY A 270 -15.97 2.19 -0.99
N ASP A 271 -16.60 3.28 -1.43
CA ASP A 271 -17.08 3.44 -2.81
C ASP A 271 -16.42 4.67 -3.45
N TYR A 272 -15.61 4.47 -4.50
CA TYR A 272 -14.87 5.58 -5.11
C TYR A 272 -15.77 6.58 -5.83
N GLN A 273 -17.02 6.22 -6.16
CA GLN A 273 -18.02 7.14 -6.69
C GLN A 273 -18.70 7.96 -5.58
N LYS A 274 -18.55 7.55 -4.32
CA LYS A 274 -19.07 8.24 -3.13
C LYS A 274 -17.94 8.56 -2.14
N PRO A 275 -16.97 9.43 -2.50
CA PRO A 275 -15.74 9.65 -1.73
C PRO A 275 -15.92 10.08 -0.28
N SER A 276 -17.02 10.77 0.03
CA SER A 276 -17.33 11.24 1.38
C SER A 276 -18.17 10.25 2.20
N ALA A 277 -18.59 9.10 1.63
CA ALA A 277 -19.27 8.07 2.39
C ALA A 277 -18.30 7.44 3.41
N THR A 278 -18.74 7.35 4.66
CA THR A 278 -17.92 6.86 5.79
C THR A 278 -18.31 5.47 6.26
N LEU A 279 -19.53 5.02 5.95
CA LEU A 279 -20.04 3.72 6.38
C LEU A 279 -19.28 2.60 5.67
N LYS A 280 -18.87 1.58 6.44
CA LYS A 280 -18.22 0.36 5.92
C LYS A 280 -16.96 0.64 5.08
N THR A 281 -16.14 1.58 5.52
CA THR A 281 -14.89 1.99 4.84
C THR A 281 -13.63 1.43 5.49
N ALA A 282 -13.74 0.79 6.65
CA ALA A 282 -12.64 0.10 7.31
C ALA A 282 -13.12 -1.10 8.12
N ILE A 283 -12.32 -2.16 8.07
CA ILE A 283 -12.47 -3.39 8.86
C ILE A 283 -11.13 -3.76 9.49
N PHE A 284 -11.18 -4.50 10.59
CA PHE A 284 -10.01 -5.04 11.26
C PHE A 284 -10.18 -6.53 11.58
N SER A 285 -9.04 -7.21 11.72
CA SER A 285 -8.93 -8.60 12.12
C SER A 285 -7.88 -8.75 13.22
N THR A 286 -8.13 -9.68 14.15
CA THR A 286 -7.19 -10.03 15.23
C THR A 286 -6.75 -11.50 15.19
N ASP A 287 -7.25 -12.24 14.20
CA ASP A 287 -7.08 -13.68 14.03
C ASP A 287 -6.43 -13.98 12.68
N ALA A 288 -5.56 -13.06 12.25
CA ALA A 288 -4.79 -13.15 11.02
C ALA A 288 -5.68 -13.14 9.76
N GLY A 289 -6.89 -12.61 9.81
CA GLY A 289 -7.81 -12.52 8.66
C GLY A 289 -8.79 -13.69 8.55
N LYS A 290 -8.94 -14.52 9.59
CA LYS A 290 -9.97 -15.57 9.64
C LYS A 290 -11.37 -14.98 9.86
N SER A 291 -11.46 -13.83 10.51
CA SER A 291 -12.67 -13.03 10.64
C SER A 291 -12.37 -11.53 10.57
N TRP A 292 -13.37 -10.75 10.16
CA TRP A 292 -13.26 -9.30 9.98
C TRP A 292 -14.43 -8.57 10.65
N THR A 293 -14.11 -7.50 11.37
CA THR A 293 -15.09 -6.66 12.08
C THR A 293 -15.01 -5.22 11.58
N LEU A 294 -16.15 -4.57 11.42
CA LEU A 294 -16.21 -3.13 11.08
C LEU A 294 -15.51 -2.27 12.13
N ALA A 295 -14.81 -1.24 11.68
CA ALA A 295 -14.33 -0.17 12.55
C ALA A 295 -15.53 0.47 13.30
N GLN A 296 -15.34 0.72 14.60
CA GLN A 296 -16.34 1.39 15.44
C GLN A 296 -16.47 2.86 15.06
N THR A 297 -15.32 3.51 14.87
CA THR A 297 -15.22 4.86 14.30
C THR A 297 -14.49 4.75 12.97
N PRO A 298 -15.19 4.83 11.82
CA PRO A 298 -14.57 4.66 10.51
C PRO A 298 -13.76 5.89 10.08
N PRO A 299 -12.89 5.76 9.06
CA PRO A 299 -12.27 6.90 8.40
C PRO A 299 -13.30 7.90 7.84
N HIS A 300 -12.87 9.15 7.66
CA HIS A 300 -13.71 10.26 7.18
C HIS A 300 -13.95 10.23 5.64
N GLY A 301 -14.18 9.07 5.07
CA GLY A 301 -14.41 8.82 3.64
C GLY A 301 -13.83 7.48 3.20
N TYR A 302 -13.94 7.13 1.92
CA TYR A 302 -13.20 5.96 1.43
C TYR A 302 -11.70 6.23 1.49
N ARG A 303 -10.90 5.18 1.67
CA ARG A 303 -9.44 5.28 1.64
C ARG A 303 -8.84 4.37 0.58
N SER A 304 -7.83 4.87 -0.11
CA SER A 304 -7.15 4.20 -1.22
C SER A 304 -6.04 3.27 -0.74
N ALA A 305 -5.40 3.60 0.40
CA ALA A 305 -4.25 2.88 0.92
C ALA A 305 -4.21 2.90 2.45
N VAL A 306 -3.68 1.84 3.07
CA VAL A 306 -3.38 1.75 4.50
C VAL A 306 -1.99 1.16 4.72
N ALA A 307 -1.28 1.66 5.73
CA ALA A 307 0.01 1.13 6.16
C ALA A 307 0.16 1.18 7.68
N TYR A 308 0.99 0.30 8.23
CA TYR A 308 1.34 0.29 9.64
C TYR A 308 2.70 0.94 9.86
N ASP A 309 2.76 1.91 10.77
CA ASP A 309 3.98 2.50 11.29
C ASP A 309 4.39 1.76 12.58
N ALA A 310 5.39 0.88 12.47
CA ALA A 310 5.88 0.10 13.60
C ALA A 310 6.49 0.97 14.74
N PRO A 311 7.26 2.04 14.46
CA PRO A 311 7.81 2.90 15.51
C PRO A 311 6.75 3.53 16.42
N THR A 312 5.65 4.05 15.86
CA THR A 312 4.57 4.68 16.65
C THR A 312 3.40 3.75 16.93
N LYS A 313 3.47 2.50 16.46
CA LYS A 313 2.40 1.50 16.56
C LYS A 313 1.05 1.99 16.06
N SER A 314 1.09 2.75 14.96
CA SER A 314 -0.08 3.42 14.41
C SER A 314 -0.37 2.95 13.00
N TRP A 315 -1.64 2.93 12.63
CA TRP A 315 -2.10 2.70 11.27
C TRP A 315 -2.41 4.04 10.63
N ILE A 316 -1.95 4.25 9.40
CA ILE A 316 -2.19 5.46 8.62
C ILE A 316 -2.92 5.05 7.37
N THR A 317 -3.99 5.76 7.05
CA THR A 317 -4.76 5.53 5.84
C THR A 317 -5.02 6.83 5.10
N VAL A 318 -4.95 6.80 3.77
CA VAL A 318 -5.01 7.98 2.92
C VAL A 318 -6.05 7.80 1.82
N GLY A 319 -6.62 8.89 1.32
CA GLY A 319 -7.55 8.88 0.21
C GLY A 319 -7.71 10.26 -0.44
N PRO A 320 -8.65 10.41 -1.37
CA PRO A 320 -8.82 11.66 -2.11
C PRO A 320 -9.24 12.83 -1.22
N ASN A 321 -9.93 12.58 -0.11
CA ASN A 321 -10.49 13.64 0.74
C ASN A 321 -9.82 13.77 2.12
N GLY A 322 -8.83 12.94 2.45
CA GLY A 322 -8.22 13.01 3.78
C GLY A 322 -7.20 11.93 4.07
N THR A 323 -6.61 12.08 5.25
CA THR A 323 -5.75 11.10 5.90
C THR A 323 -6.25 10.86 7.32
N ASP A 324 -6.23 9.61 7.77
CA ASP A 324 -6.68 9.21 9.10
C ASP A 324 -5.63 8.32 9.76
N ILE A 325 -5.70 8.29 11.08
CA ILE A 325 -4.81 7.50 11.92
C ILE A 325 -5.62 6.68 12.94
N SER A 326 -5.19 5.45 13.17
CA SER A 326 -5.67 4.59 14.26
C SER A 326 -4.49 4.12 15.10
N THR A 327 -4.65 4.15 16.42
CA THR A 327 -3.66 3.65 17.40
C THR A 327 -4.14 2.39 18.12
N ASP A 328 -5.20 1.76 17.61
CA ASP A 328 -5.92 0.65 18.24
C ASP A 328 -6.31 -0.45 17.24
N ASP A 329 -5.44 -0.69 16.26
CA ASP A 329 -5.59 -1.68 15.19
C ASP A 329 -6.84 -1.52 14.33
N GLY A 330 -7.08 -0.29 13.87
CA GLY A 330 -8.14 0.03 12.92
C GLY A 330 -9.54 0.04 13.53
N ARG A 331 -9.67 -0.10 14.86
CA ARG A 331 -10.97 -0.06 15.55
C ARG A 331 -11.56 1.35 15.55
N ASN A 332 -10.73 2.35 15.83
CA ASN A 332 -11.14 3.75 15.83
C ASN A 332 -10.16 4.60 15.03
N TRP A 333 -10.71 5.34 14.07
CA TRP A 333 -9.99 6.27 13.23
C TRP A 333 -10.28 7.70 13.64
N ARG A 334 -9.24 8.52 13.65
CA ARG A 334 -9.35 9.98 13.77
C ARG A 334 -8.70 10.64 12.57
N SER A 335 -9.23 11.77 12.15
CA SER A 335 -8.58 12.56 11.11
C SER A 335 -7.19 12.98 11.60
N LEU A 336 -6.19 12.76 10.75
CA LEU A 336 -4.89 13.39 10.89
C LEU A 336 -4.93 14.60 9.96
N ALA A 337 -5.34 15.73 10.52
CA ALA A 337 -5.61 16.96 9.79
C ALA A 337 -4.34 17.82 9.65
N PRO A 338 -4.24 18.63 8.58
CA PRO A 338 -3.18 19.61 8.44
C PRO A 338 -3.27 20.68 9.52
N SER A 339 -2.13 21.26 9.87
CA SER A 339 -2.05 22.45 10.72
C SER A 339 -2.47 23.70 9.94
N SER A 340 -2.64 24.83 10.64
CA SER A 340 -2.87 26.13 10.01
C SER A 340 -1.71 26.63 9.14
N LEU A 341 -0.54 26.00 9.24
CA LEU A 341 0.66 26.35 8.46
C LEU A 341 0.74 25.58 7.14
N ASP A 342 -0.16 24.62 6.94
CA ASP A 342 -0.13 23.74 5.78
C ASP A 342 -1.04 24.23 4.67
N ASP A 343 -0.74 23.74 3.47
CA ASP A 343 -1.67 23.85 2.36
C ASP A 343 -3.00 23.23 2.74
N LYS A 344 -4.10 23.89 2.33
CA LYS A 344 -5.47 23.49 2.67
C LYS A 344 -5.82 22.07 2.19
N ASP A 345 -5.05 21.54 1.24
CA ASP A 345 -5.22 20.21 0.68
C ASP A 345 -4.06 19.26 1.04
N ALA A 346 -3.16 19.62 1.96
CA ALA A 346 -1.97 18.84 2.31
C ALA A 346 -2.29 17.40 2.78
N ASN A 347 -3.51 17.11 3.20
CA ASN A 347 -3.95 15.76 3.57
C ASN A 347 -4.87 15.08 2.55
N LYS A 348 -5.03 15.64 1.35
CA LYS A 348 -5.97 15.21 0.31
C LYS A 348 -5.26 14.77 -0.96
N ASN A 349 -6.04 14.19 -1.87
CA ASN A 349 -5.61 13.75 -3.19
C ASN A 349 -4.51 12.69 -3.12
N TRP A 350 -4.73 11.63 -2.35
CA TRP A 350 -3.77 10.54 -2.21
C TRP A 350 -4.29 9.24 -2.83
N ASN A 351 -3.42 8.60 -3.61
CA ASN A 351 -3.68 7.34 -4.31
C ASN A 351 -2.99 6.16 -3.63
N ALA A 352 -1.75 6.32 -3.16
CA ALA A 352 -0.93 5.23 -2.63
C ALA A 352 0.00 5.72 -1.53
N LEU A 353 0.43 4.79 -0.66
CA LEU A 353 1.23 5.11 0.53
C LEU A 353 2.25 4.00 0.79
N SER A 354 3.49 4.40 1.08
CA SER A 354 4.55 3.55 1.58
C SER A 354 5.41 4.40 2.51
N LEU A 355 5.17 4.29 3.82
CA LEU A 355 5.68 5.24 4.80
C LEU A 355 7.20 5.36 4.72
N PRO A 356 7.75 6.60 4.78
CA PRO A 356 7.05 7.84 5.12
C PRO A 356 6.44 8.57 3.90
N PHE A 357 6.38 7.98 2.71
CA PHE A 357 5.89 8.65 1.51
C PHE A 357 4.43 8.33 1.17
N VAL A 358 3.79 9.29 0.51
CA VAL A 358 2.45 9.17 -0.06
C VAL A 358 2.46 9.83 -1.45
N VAL A 359 1.69 9.29 -2.39
CA VAL A 359 1.63 9.80 -3.77
C VAL A 359 0.20 9.95 -4.27
N GLY A 360 0.00 10.82 -5.26
CA GLY A 360 -1.32 11.20 -5.76
C GLY A 360 -1.33 11.73 -7.20
N PRO A 361 -2.46 12.26 -7.66
CA PRO A 361 -2.60 12.80 -9.01
C PRO A 361 -1.73 14.04 -9.21
N LYS A 362 -1.45 14.41 -10.48
CA LYS A 362 -0.70 15.62 -10.85
C LYS A 362 0.71 15.69 -10.23
N GLY A 363 1.39 14.55 -10.16
CA GLY A 363 2.74 14.44 -9.59
C GLY A 363 2.79 14.66 -8.08
N ARG A 364 1.67 14.61 -7.37
CA ARG A 364 1.67 14.93 -5.94
C ARG A 364 2.45 13.88 -5.16
N ILE A 365 3.43 14.34 -4.38
CA ILE A 365 4.18 13.54 -3.42
C ILE A 365 4.13 14.25 -2.07
N GLY A 366 3.92 13.47 -1.01
CA GLY A 366 4.01 13.94 0.36
C GLY A 366 4.96 13.07 1.16
N LYS A 367 5.72 13.68 2.07
CA LYS A 367 6.55 13.00 3.06
C LYS A 367 6.01 13.27 4.46
N LEU A 368 5.76 12.20 5.21
CA LEU A 368 5.22 12.29 6.56
C LEU A 368 6.28 12.89 7.49
N ARG A 369 5.93 13.97 8.20
CA ARG A 369 6.82 14.54 9.21
C ARG A 369 6.87 13.59 10.41
N ALA A 370 8.07 13.30 10.91
CA ALA A 370 8.27 12.40 12.05
C ALA A 370 7.46 12.83 13.30
N THR A 371 7.27 14.13 13.49
CA THR A 371 6.50 14.73 14.58
C THR A 371 4.99 14.56 14.42
N ALA A 372 4.47 14.26 13.23
CA ALA A 372 3.03 14.18 12.95
C ALA A 372 2.34 13.04 13.71
N LEU A 373 3.09 12.01 14.08
CA LEU A 373 2.58 10.80 14.74
C LEU A 373 2.86 10.76 16.25
N THR A 374 3.62 11.73 16.77
CA THR A 374 3.90 11.77 18.21
C THR A 374 2.70 12.37 18.94
N PRO A 375 2.14 11.72 19.97
CA PRO A 375 1.12 12.34 20.81
C PRO A 375 1.66 13.66 21.36
N ALA A 376 0.82 14.70 21.44
CA ALA A 376 1.16 15.94 22.14
C ALA A 376 1.24 15.68 23.66
N THR A 377 2.25 14.94 24.12
CA THR A 377 2.55 14.80 25.55
C THR A 377 3.15 16.11 26.04
N SER A 378 2.29 16.94 26.61
CA SER A 378 2.54 17.71 27.83
C SER A 378 3.96 18.30 27.97
N ILE A 379 4.19 19.45 27.33
CA ILE A 379 5.12 20.43 27.90
C ILE A 379 4.46 20.94 29.19
N VAL A 380 4.54 20.15 30.26
CA VAL A 380 4.38 20.69 31.61
C VAL A 380 5.67 21.45 31.86
N ASP A 381 5.58 22.78 31.78
CA ASP A 381 6.57 23.66 32.38
C ASP A 381 6.85 23.14 33.79
N LYS A 382 8.02 22.53 34.00
CA LYS A 382 8.53 22.35 35.36
C LYS A 382 8.72 23.77 35.89
N PRO A 383 8.04 24.17 36.97
CA PRO A 383 8.30 25.46 37.57
C PRO A 383 9.76 25.45 38.01
N THR A 384 10.53 26.37 37.42
CA THR A 384 11.88 26.68 37.88
C THR A 384 11.74 27.17 39.32
N LYS A 385 12.07 26.30 40.29
CA LYS A 385 12.38 26.76 41.64
C LYS A 385 13.62 27.65 41.51
N ARG A 386 13.42 28.97 41.63
CA ARG A 386 14.54 29.87 41.90
C ARG A 386 14.99 29.67 43.35
N PRO A 387 16.30 29.73 43.61
CA PRO A 387 16.84 29.70 44.97
C PRO A 387 16.44 30.93 45.79
#